data_AF-A0A734RHG9-F1
#
_entry.id   AF-A0A734RHG9-F1
#
_cell.length_a   1.000
_cell.length_b   1.000
_cell.length_c   1.000
_cell.angle_alpha   90.00
_cell.angle_beta   90.00
_cell.angle_gamma   90.00
#
_symmetry.space_group_name_H-M   'P 1'
#
loop_
_entity.id
_entity.type
_entity.pdbx_description
1 polymer ?
#
loop_
_entity_poly.entity_id
_entity_poly.type
_entity_poly.pdbx_seq_one_letter_code
_entity_poly.pdbx_strand_id
1 'polypeptide(L)'
;SGPEPWMAELSRQFFLHKFLNTLAMCFLAPVAEEIIFRGFLLNSSIGWGRYSRASGIIITSLAFAFMHTQYLFAVTFVYLFVFSSILCVVRMRSRGLMIPIILHILNNAWVIFGLLFSATE
;
A
#
# COMPACT_ATOMS: atom_id res chain seq x y z
N SER A 1 4.40 12.12 16.27
CA SER A 1 3.05 11.51 16.28
C SER A 1 3.19 10.11 16.86
N GLY A 2 2.24 9.66 17.68
CA GLY A 2 2.19 8.27 18.13
C GLY A 2 1.81 7.31 16.98
N PRO A 3 1.64 6.00 17.25
CA PRO A 3 1.16 5.06 16.25
C PRO A 3 -0.26 5.43 15.78
N GLU A 4 -0.58 5.11 14.53
CA GLU A 4 -1.93 5.22 13.97
C GLU A 4 -2.94 4.40 14.79
N PRO A 5 -4.19 4.86 14.93
CA PRO A 5 -5.19 4.18 15.76
C PRO A 5 -5.46 2.73 15.36
N TRP A 6 -5.44 2.42 14.06
CA TRP A 6 -5.66 1.05 13.57
C TRP A 6 -4.57 0.08 14.07
N MET A 7 -3.35 0.57 14.31
CA MET A 7 -2.26 -0.24 14.86
C MET A 7 -2.53 -0.64 16.31
N ALA A 8 -3.08 0.29 17.10
CA ALA A 8 -3.54 0.03 18.46
C ALA A 8 -4.80 -0.87 18.50
N GLU A 9 -5.67 -0.79 17.48
CA GLU A 9 -6.79 -1.71 17.36
C GLU A 9 -6.30 -3.14 17.09
N LEU A 10 -5.40 -3.31 16.12
CA LEU A 10 -4.84 -4.62 15.75
C LEU A 10 -4.20 -5.32 16.94
N SER A 11 -3.43 -4.60 17.78
CA SER A 11 -2.77 -5.18 18.96
C SER A 11 -3.75 -5.73 20.00
N ARG A 12 -4.95 -5.14 20.11
CA ARG A 12 -6.00 -5.53 21.06
C ARG A 12 -6.88 -6.68 20.59
N GLN A 13 -6.78 -7.09 19.32
CA GLN A 13 -7.58 -8.19 18.77
C GLN A 13 -7.21 -9.55 19.36
N PHE A 14 -8.21 -10.44 19.50
CA PHE A 14 -8.00 -11.84 19.84
C PHE A 14 -7.10 -12.53 18.81
N PHE A 15 -6.35 -13.55 19.25
CA PHE A 15 -5.29 -14.20 18.47
C PHE A 15 -5.72 -14.60 17.05
N LEU A 16 -6.83 -15.34 16.91
CA LEU A 16 -7.28 -15.82 15.59
C LEU A 16 -7.66 -14.65 14.67
N HIS A 17 -8.35 -13.64 15.19
CA HIS A 17 -8.76 -12.48 14.39
C HIS A 17 -7.54 -11.65 13.95
N LYS A 18 -6.61 -11.40 14.87
CA LYS A 18 -5.33 -10.74 14.60
C LYS A 18 -4.55 -11.48 13.51
N PHE A 19 -4.43 -12.80 13.64
CA PHE A 19 -3.72 -13.65 12.67
C PHE A 19 -4.32 -13.56 11.26
N LEU A 20 -5.64 -13.72 11.14
CA LEU A 20 -6.35 -13.64 9.85
C LEU A 20 -6.24 -12.24 9.23
N ASN A 21 -6.36 -11.19 10.06
CA ASN A 21 -6.25 -9.81 9.60
C ASN A 21 -4.84 -9.49 9.11
N THR A 22 -3.80 -9.91 9.83
CA THR A 22 -2.40 -9.80 9.39
C THR A 22 -2.16 -10.52 8.07
N LEU A 23 -2.68 -11.74 7.90
CA LEU A 23 -2.55 -12.49 6.65
C LEU A 23 -3.22 -11.73 5.49
N ALA A 24 -4.42 -11.20 5.71
CA ALA A 24 -5.14 -10.42 4.70
C ALA A 24 -4.38 -9.14 4.33
N MET A 25 -3.91 -8.37 5.32
CA MET A 25 -3.17 -7.11 5.11
C MET A 25 -1.80 -7.33 4.45
N CYS A 26 -1.12 -8.44 4.72
CA CYS A 26 0.22 -8.69 4.15
C CYS A 26 0.16 -9.30 2.75
N PHE A 27 -0.88 -10.05 2.39
CA PHE A 27 -0.91 -10.80 1.13
C PHE A 27 -2.11 -10.45 0.26
N LEU A 28 -3.33 -10.61 0.78
CA LEU A 28 -4.55 -10.47 -0.03
C LEU A 28 -4.77 -9.02 -0.47
N ALA A 29 -4.66 -8.08 0.45
CA ALA A 29 -4.84 -6.65 0.17
C ALA A 29 -3.81 -6.13 -0.85
N PRO A 30 -2.48 -6.33 -0.67
CA PRO A 30 -1.49 -5.90 -1.66
C PRO A 30 -1.74 -6.42 -3.07
N VAL A 31 -2.12 -7.70 -3.20
CA VAL A 31 -2.41 -8.29 -4.52
C VAL A 31 -3.62 -7.62 -5.16
N ALA A 32 -4.72 -7.48 -4.43
CA ALA A 32 -5.93 -6.82 -4.93
C ALA A 32 -5.67 -5.36 -5.30
N GLU A 33 -4.96 -4.63 -4.44
CA GLU A 33 -4.59 -3.23 -4.63
C GLU A 33 -3.70 -3.04 -5.86
N GLU A 34 -2.68 -3.88 -6.07
CA GLU A 34 -1.86 -3.78 -7.28
C GLU A 34 -2.67 -4.04 -8.56
N ILE A 35 -3.60 -4.99 -8.54
CA ILE A 35 -4.48 -5.26 -9.69
C ILE A 35 -5.34 -4.04 -10.00
N ILE A 36 -5.97 -3.43 -8.99
CA ILE A 36 -6.85 -2.27 -9.16
C ILE A 36 -6.07 -1.03 -9.56
N PHE A 37 -5.06 -0.64 -8.76
CA PHE A 37 -4.37 0.63 -8.94
C PHE A 37 -3.36 0.57 -10.10
N ARG A 38 -2.60 -0.51 -10.24
CA ARG A 38 -1.50 -0.60 -11.23
C ARG A 38 -1.90 -1.39 -12.46
N GLY A 39 -2.76 -2.40 -12.30
CA GLY A 39 -3.29 -3.22 -13.39
C GLY A 39 -4.39 -2.51 -14.19
N PHE A 40 -5.24 -1.73 -13.52
CA PHE A 40 -6.35 -1.02 -14.15
C PHE A 40 -6.12 0.50 -14.21
N LEU A 41 -6.07 1.19 -13.07
CA LEU A 41 -6.07 2.66 -13.05
C LEU A 41 -4.85 3.28 -13.73
N LEU A 42 -3.63 2.94 -13.30
CA LEU A 42 -2.39 3.41 -13.94
C LEU A 42 -2.31 2.94 -15.39
N ASN A 43 -2.69 1.68 -15.66
CA ASN A 43 -2.59 1.10 -17.00
C ASN A 43 -3.44 1.85 -18.03
N SER A 44 -4.56 2.44 -17.60
CA SER A 44 -5.40 3.29 -18.46
C SER A 44 -4.67 4.51 -19.02
N SER A 45 -3.58 4.98 -18.39
CA SER A 45 -2.85 6.19 -18.81
C SER A 45 -1.50 5.92 -19.49
N ILE A 46 -0.90 4.74 -19.30
CA ILE A 46 0.48 4.42 -19.77
C ILE A 46 0.65 4.57 -21.29
N GLY A 47 -0.39 4.27 -22.07
CA GLY A 47 -0.38 4.30 -23.54
C GLY A 47 -0.43 5.69 -24.19
N TRP A 48 -0.77 6.73 -23.43
CA TRP A 48 -1.16 8.04 -23.99
C TRP A 48 -0.04 9.10 -23.95
N GLY A 49 1.22 8.67 -23.88
CA GLY A 49 2.39 9.55 -23.89
C GLY A 49 2.83 10.06 -22.51
N ARG A 50 3.85 10.93 -22.49
CA ARG A 50 4.59 11.30 -21.26
C ARG A 50 3.75 12.05 -20.23
N TYR A 51 2.90 12.97 -20.67
CA TYR A 51 2.08 13.79 -19.78
C TYR A 51 0.97 12.96 -19.12
N SER A 52 0.37 12.04 -19.88
CA SER A 52 -0.65 11.11 -19.35
C SER A 52 -0.06 10.07 -18.39
N ARG A 53 1.19 9.65 -18.62
CA ARG A 53 1.92 8.82 -17.64
C ARG A 53 2.13 9.57 -16.32
N ALA A 54 2.60 10.81 -16.39
CA ALA A 54 2.83 11.63 -15.20
C ALA A 54 1.54 11.88 -14.42
N SER A 55 0.45 12.26 -15.10
CA SER A 55 -0.85 12.45 -14.46
C SER A 55 -1.40 11.13 -13.90
N GLY A 56 -1.23 10.01 -14.61
CA GLY A 56 -1.63 8.70 -14.13
C GLY A 56 -0.93 8.26 -12.85
N ILE A 57 0.37 8.55 -12.70
CA ILE A 57 1.10 8.29 -11.45
C ILE A 57 0.49 9.13 -10.32
N ILE A 58 0.30 10.43 -10.53
CA ILE A 58 -0.24 11.34 -9.51
C ILE A 58 -1.65 10.92 -9.10
N ILE A 59 -2.54 10.70 -10.08
CA ILE A 59 -3.94 10.32 -9.82
C ILE A 59 -4.01 8.97 -9.11
N THR A 60 -3.25 7.97 -9.59
CA THR A 60 -3.23 6.64 -8.96
C THR A 60 -2.72 6.72 -7.51
N SER A 61 -1.67 7.50 -7.27
CA SER A 61 -1.10 7.65 -5.93
C SER A 61 -1.97 8.45 -4.97
N LEU A 62 -2.66 9.49 -5.45
CA LEU A 62 -3.65 10.20 -4.66
C LEU A 62 -4.83 9.28 -4.32
N ALA A 63 -5.38 8.57 -5.32
CA ALA A 63 -6.48 7.64 -5.11
C ALA A 63 -6.09 6.53 -4.11
N PHE A 64 -4.88 5.99 -4.22
CA PHE A 64 -4.34 5.01 -3.28
C PHE A 64 -4.32 5.58 -1.85
N ALA A 65 -3.69 6.75 -1.65
CA ALA A 65 -3.57 7.36 -0.34
C ALA A 65 -4.93 7.75 0.27
N PHE A 66 -5.89 8.26 -0.53
CA PHE A 66 -7.21 8.64 -0.04
C PHE A 66 -8.12 7.46 0.29
N MET A 67 -7.97 6.32 -0.39
CA MET A 67 -8.71 5.10 -0.06
C MET A 67 -8.30 4.50 1.30
N HIS A 68 -7.10 4.84 1.78
CA HIS A 68 -6.53 4.38 3.04
C HIS A 68 -7.05 5.21 4.25
N THR A 69 -8.37 5.27 4.40
CA THR A 69 -9.08 6.12 5.38
C THR A 69 -8.77 5.80 6.85
N GLN A 70 -8.20 4.63 7.15
CA GLN A 70 -7.76 4.26 8.50
C GLN A 70 -6.52 5.03 8.99
N TYR A 71 -5.80 5.72 8.10
CA TYR A 71 -4.65 6.55 8.45
C TYR A 71 -5.09 8.00 8.70
N LEU A 72 -4.78 8.54 9.88
CA LEU A 72 -5.22 9.88 10.28
C LEU A 72 -4.11 10.94 10.20
N PHE A 73 -2.85 10.53 10.26
CA PHE A 73 -1.76 11.50 10.30
C PHE A 73 -1.32 11.94 8.89
N ALA A 74 -1.05 13.23 8.72
CA ALA A 74 -0.58 13.76 7.43
C ALA A 74 0.74 13.10 6.96
N VAL A 75 1.61 12.72 7.92
CA VAL A 75 2.90 12.08 7.61
C VAL A 75 2.72 10.70 6.96
N THR A 76 1.74 9.91 7.41
CA THR A 76 1.45 8.59 6.84
C THR A 76 0.75 8.72 5.50
N PHE A 77 -0.10 9.73 5.32
CA PHE A 77 -0.64 10.05 3.99
C PHE A 77 0.46 10.36 2.97
N VAL A 78 1.43 11.21 3.33
CA VAL A 78 2.59 11.52 2.46
C VAL A 78 3.38 10.25 2.15
N TYR A 79 3.61 9.40 3.15
CA TYR A 79 4.25 8.11 2.96
C TYR A 79 3.48 7.23 1.96
N LEU A 80 2.17 7.06 2.11
CA LEU A 80 1.33 6.26 1.20
C LEU A 80 1.38 6.79 -0.23
N PHE A 81 1.33 8.12 -0.40
CA PHE A 81 1.43 8.76 -1.71
C PHE A 81 2.79 8.50 -2.38
N VAL A 82 3.89 8.68 -1.64
CA VAL A 82 5.25 8.45 -2.15
C VAL A 82 5.46 6.97 -2.46
N PHE A 83 5.07 6.09 -1.53
CA PHE A 83 5.14 4.64 -1.71
C PHE A 83 4.38 4.19 -2.96
N SER A 84 3.15 4.65 -3.13
CA SER A 84 2.37 4.34 -4.32
C SER A 84 3.05 4.85 -5.61
N SER A 85 3.63 6.05 -5.56
CA SER A 85 4.31 6.63 -6.71
C SER A 85 5.53 5.81 -7.14
N ILE A 86 6.28 5.28 -6.17
CA ILE A 86 7.39 4.34 -6.41
C ILE A 86 6.87 3.07 -7.10
N LEU A 87 5.80 2.46 -6.59
CA LEU A 87 5.22 1.25 -7.18
C LEU A 87 4.69 1.50 -8.60
N CYS A 88 4.12 2.68 -8.88
CA CYS A 88 3.74 3.07 -10.24
C CYS A 88 4.96 3.11 -11.18
N VAL A 89 6.08 3.67 -10.74
CA VAL A 89 7.33 3.68 -11.52
C VAL A 89 7.86 2.26 -11.73
N VAL A 90 7.87 1.43 -10.67
CA VAL A 90 8.29 0.03 -10.75
C VAL A 90 7.42 -0.74 -11.75
N ARG A 91 6.10 -0.55 -11.74
CA ARG A 91 5.16 -1.17 -12.69
C ARG A 91 5.48 -0.81 -14.14
N MET A 92 5.78 0.46 -14.41
CA MET A 92 6.13 0.92 -15.76
C MET A 92 7.47 0.37 -16.24
N ARG A 93 8.45 0.22 -15.33
CA ARG A 93 9.78 -0.30 -15.65
C ARG A 93 9.79 -1.81 -15.82
N SER A 94 9.14 -2.55 -14.92
CA SER A 94 9.06 -4.01 -14.93
C SER A 94 8.06 -4.56 -15.95
N ARG A 95 7.14 -3.74 -16.44
CA ARG A 95 6.06 -4.10 -17.40
C ARG A 95 5.08 -5.17 -16.91
N GLY A 96 5.17 -5.61 -15.65
CA GLY A 96 4.27 -6.59 -15.04
C GLY A 96 3.87 -6.21 -13.62
N LEU A 97 2.95 -6.99 -13.03
CA LEU A 97 2.46 -6.76 -11.67
C LEU A 97 3.23 -7.54 -10.59
N MET A 98 4.02 -8.56 -10.96
CA MET A 98 4.70 -9.41 -9.97
C MET A 98 5.70 -8.62 -9.10
N ILE A 99 6.54 -7.79 -9.70
CA ILE A 99 7.51 -6.98 -8.94
C ILE A 99 6.83 -5.99 -7.98
N PRO A 100 5.87 -5.14 -8.41
CA PRO A 100 5.20 -4.25 -7.47
C PRO A 100 4.40 -5.01 -6.40
N ILE A 101 3.79 -6.17 -6.71
CA ILE A 101 3.13 -7.02 -5.71
C ILE A 101 4.11 -7.47 -4.64
N ILE A 102 5.26 -8.02 -5.04
CA ILE A 102 6.27 -8.51 -4.09
C ILE A 102 6.77 -7.37 -3.21
N LEU A 103 7.09 -6.20 -3.79
CA LEU A 103 7.53 -5.04 -3.02
C LEU A 103 6.46 -4.55 -2.04
N HIS A 104 5.18 -4.61 -2.42
CA HIS A 104 4.08 -4.22 -1.56
C HIS A 104 3.88 -5.21 -0.40
N ILE A 105 3.90 -6.51 -0.67
CA ILE A 105 3.88 -7.55 0.37
C ILE A 105 5.04 -7.34 1.35
N LEU A 106 6.26 -7.13 0.84
CA LEU A 106 7.44 -6.92 1.68
C LEU A 106 7.31 -5.66 2.57
N ASN A 107 6.79 -4.57 2.01
CA ASN A 107 6.55 -3.35 2.77
C ASN A 107 5.53 -3.56 3.90
N ASN A 108 4.39 -4.21 3.61
CA ASN A 108 3.37 -4.47 4.61
C ASN A 108 3.88 -5.45 5.68
N ALA A 109 4.62 -6.49 5.28
CA ALA A 109 5.25 -7.42 6.20
C ALA A 109 6.24 -6.69 7.13
N TRP A 110 7.05 -5.76 6.61
CA TRP A 110 7.98 -4.96 7.42
C TRP A 110 7.26 -4.10 8.47
N VAL A 111 6.19 -3.40 8.07
CA VAL A 111 5.39 -2.56 8.97
C VAL A 111 4.73 -3.40 10.06
N ILE A 112 4.10 -4.53 9.69
CA ILE A 112 3.44 -5.41 10.66
C ILE A 112 4.46 -6.07 11.58
N PHE A 113 5.62 -6.49 11.07
CA PHE A 113 6.69 -7.04 11.90
C PHE A 113 7.16 -6.04 12.96
N GLY A 114 7.42 -4.78 12.58
CA GLY A 114 7.79 -3.73 13.53
C GLY A 114 6.70 -3.46 14.58
N LEU A 115 5.42 -3.53 14.20
CA LEU A 115 4.30 -3.39 15.12
C LEU A 115 4.20 -4.55 16.11
N LEU A 116 4.36 -5.79 15.65
CA LEU A 116 4.31 -6.97 16.52
C LEU A 116 5.51 -7.05 17.46
N PHE A 117 6.71 -6.69 16.98
CA PHE A 117 7.93 -6.65 17.79
C PHE A 117 7.84 -5.57 18.90
N SER A 118 7.38 -4.36 18.55
CA SER A 118 7.19 -3.28 19.53
C SER A 118 6.04 -3.54 20.52
N ALA A 119 5.14 -4.49 20.22
CA ALA A 119 4.10 -4.92 21.16
C ALA A 119 4.58 -6.01 22.14
N THR A 120 5.77 -6.58 21.93
CA THR A 120 6.36 -7.59 22.83
C THR A 120 7.36 -7.02 23.83
N GLU A 121 7.77 -5.76 23.66
CA GLU A 121 8.58 -4.98 24.62
C GLU A 121 7.69 -4.06 25.47
#